data_AF-A0A8E2AYQ2-F1
#
_entry.id   AF-A0A8E2AYQ2-F1
#
_cell.length_a   1.000
_cell.length_b   1.000
_cell.length_c   1.000
_cell.angle_alpha   90.00
_cell.angle_beta   90.00
_cell.angle_gamma   90.00
#
_symmetry.space_group_name_H-M   'P 1'
#
loop_
_entity.id
_entity.type
_entity.pdbx_description
1 polymer ?
#
loop_
_entity_poly.entity_id
_entity_poly.type
_entity_poly.pdbx_seq_one_letter_code
_entity_poly.pdbx_strand_id
1 'polypeptide(L)'
;MEMRAHIGIEVSCSKVDLSFMNPHARPKRLLCPIVAKPPVSVPDTGALCEAAWRTFGVPVLLEPDCFAQGVFNELYILRPQSPVAPGKELPEKVAVRIAREDKAKSTCIKACQVATMVYVKEHTSIPVPTVYAYCTEEQNSVGRPFIIMSFVPGVCIYTQQWDDLNLDCKLRTNAV
;
A
#
# COMPACT_ATOMS: atom_id res chain seq x y z
N MET A 1 -20.25 12.36 43.63
CA MET A 1 -18.78 12.37 43.50
C MET A 1 -18.38 10.90 43.48
N GLU A 2 -18.28 10.24 42.33
CA GLU A 2 -17.36 10.49 41.22
C GLU A 2 -18.05 10.30 39.85
N MET A 3 -17.85 11.24 38.93
CA MET A 3 -18.15 11.04 37.51
C MET A 3 -16.95 10.33 36.86
N ARG A 4 -17.10 9.04 36.56
CA ARG A 4 -16.20 8.35 35.65
C ARG A 4 -16.57 8.75 34.22
N ALA A 5 -15.81 9.67 33.64
CA ALA A 5 -15.87 9.97 32.22
C ALA A 5 -15.34 8.77 31.43
N HIS A 6 -16.26 7.92 30.95
CA HIS A 6 -15.97 7.03 29.83
C HIS A 6 -15.82 7.87 28.57
N ILE A 7 -14.58 8.24 28.23
CA ILE A 7 -14.23 8.65 26.86
C ILE A 7 -14.20 7.35 26.04
N GLY A 8 -15.40 6.88 25.69
CA GLY A 8 -15.58 5.88 24.67
C GLY A 8 -15.32 6.54 23.31
N ILE A 9 -14.08 6.48 22.84
CA ILE A 9 -13.81 6.69 21.41
C ILE A 9 -14.31 5.42 20.71
N GLU A 10 -15.60 5.40 20.39
CA GLU A 10 -16.13 4.48 19.39
C GLU A 10 -15.52 4.89 18.04
N VAL A 11 -14.36 4.31 17.70
CA VAL A 11 -13.80 4.43 16.36
C VAL A 11 -14.67 3.57 15.46
N SER A 12 -15.75 4.15 14.93
CA SER A 12 -16.49 3.53 13.82
C SER A 12 -15.52 3.39 12.64
N CYS A 13 -15.02 2.16 12.48
CA CYS A 13 -14.00 1.71 11.53
C CYS A 13 -14.39 1.95 10.04
N SER A 14 -15.59 2.46 9.79
CA SER A 14 -16.20 2.51 8.46
C SER A 14 -15.62 3.60 7.55
N LYS A 15 -14.99 4.66 8.07
CA LYS A 15 -14.42 5.74 7.26
C LYS A 15 -13.24 6.41 7.99
N VAL A 16 -12.00 5.95 7.77
CA VAL A 16 -10.86 6.85 7.97
C VAL A 16 -11.02 7.96 6.94
N ASP A 17 -11.40 9.14 7.40
CA ASP A 17 -11.63 10.28 6.54
C ASP A 17 -10.28 10.81 6.05
N LEU A 18 -9.94 10.54 4.79
CA LEU A 18 -8.75 11.08 4.13
C LEU A 18 -9.01 12.48 3.56
N SER A 19 -10.12 13.13 3.92
CA SER A 19 -10.48 14.47 3.44
C SER A 19 -9.45 15.54 3.80
N PHE A 20 -8.74 15.36 4.92
CA PHE A 20 -7.68 16.27 5.38
C PHE A 20 -6.43 16.25 4.49
N MET A 21 -6.28 15.24 3.62
CA MET A 21 -5.12 15.14 2.71
C MET A 21 -5.30 16.04 1.49
N ASN A 22 -4.17 16.53 0.99
CA ASN A 22 -4.11 17.28 -0.26
C ASN A 22 -4.90 16.54 -1.37
N PRO A 23 -5.90 17.18 -1.99
CA PRO A 23 -6.71 16.56 -3.04
C PRO A 23 -5.88 15.98 -4.19
N HIS A 24 -4.72 16.58 -4.49
CA HIS A 24 -3.80 16.13 -5.55
C HIS A 24 -2.94 14.92 -5.14
N ALA A 25 -2.74 14.69 -3.85
CA ALA A 25 -1.97 13.56 -3.32
C ALA A 25 -2.86 12.41 -2.82
N ARG A 26 -4.19 12.58 -2.88
CA ARG A 26 -5.15 11.61 -2.34
C ARG A 26 -5.16 10.32 -3.17
N PRO A 27 -4.83 9.16 -2.57
CA PRO A 27 -4.87 7.90 -3.29
C PRO A 27 -6.31 7.47 -3.62
N LYS A 28 -6.48 6.78 -4.75
CA LYS A 28 -7.79 6.31 -5.19
C LYS A 28 -8.24 5.12 -4.34
N ARG A 29 -9.31 5.26 -3.56
CA ARG A 29 -9.98 4.10 -2.97
C ARG A 29 -10.78 3.39 -4.06
N LEU A 30 -10.43 2.14 -4.35
CA LEU A 30 -11.15 1.35 -5.34
C LEU A 30 -12.41 0.75 -4.70
N LEU A 31 -13.56 1.13 -5.25
CA LEU A 31 -14.84 0.47 -5.00
C LEU A 31 -14.90 -0.75 -5.91
N CYS A 32 -14.28 -1.84 -5.47
CA CYS A 32 -14.40 -3.12 -6.15
C CYS A 32 -15.83 -3.66 -5.97
N PRO A 33 -16.43 -4.29 -7.00
CA PRO A 33 -17.69 -5.01 -6.82
C PRO A 33 -17.56 -6.00 -5.66
N ILE A 34 -18.59 -6.05 -4.82
CA ILE A 34 -18.63 -7.02 -3.74
C ILE A 34 -18.81 -8.39 -4.40
N VAL A 35 -17.73 -9.17 -4.40
CA VAL A 35 -17.78 -10.56 -4.84
C VAL A 35 -17.73 -11.42 -3.59
N ALA A 36 -18.81 -12.16 -3.33
CA ALA A 36 -18.82 -13.20 -2.31
C ALA A 36 -17.94 -14.38 -2.75
N LYS A 37 -16.62 -14.18 -2.75
CA LYS A 37 -15.64 -15.27 -2.84
C LYS A 37 -15.34 -15.74 -1.42
N PRO A 38 -15.24 -17.06 -1.16
CA PRO A 38 -14.67 -17.54 0.10
C PRO A 38 -13.25 -16.98 0.27
N PRO A 39 -12.76 -16.80 1.51
CA PRO A 39 -11.37 -16.40 1.73
C PRO A 39 -10.47 -17.41 0.99
N VAL A 40 -9.67 -16.90 0.06
CA VAL A 40 -8.79 -17.71 -0.76
C VAL A 40 -7.37 -17.55 -0.23
N SER A 41 -6.69 -18.68 0.00
CA SER A 41 -5.31 -18.72 0.45
C SER A 41 -4.34 -18.07 -0.54
N VAL A 42 -4.70 -18.10 -1.83
CA VAL A 42 -3.96 -17.49 -2.94
C VAL A 42 -4.77 -16.31 -3.51
N PRO A 43 -4.17 -15.12 -3.67
CA PRO A 43 -4.88 -13.98 -4.24
C PRO A 43 -5.14 -14.19 -5.74
N ASP A 44 -6.27 -13.68 -6.22
CA ASP A 44 -6.59 -13.71 -7.65
C ASP A 44 -5.72 -12.69 -8.40
N THR A 45 -4.66 -13.19 -9.02
CA THR A 45 -3.67 -12.40 -9.76
C THR A 45 -4.26 -11.74 -11.01
N GLY A 46 -5.27 -12.35 -11.63
CA GLY A 46 -5.99 -11.76 -12.76
C GLY A 46 -6.79 -10.52 -12.33
N ALA A 47 -7.53 -10.65 -11.23
CA ALA A 47 -8.25 -9.52 -10.63
C ALA A 47 -7.31 -8.40 -10.15
N LEU A 48 -6.09 -8.76 -9.73
CA LEU A 48 -5.05 -7.79 -9.35
C LEU A 48 -4.58 -6.97 -10.56
N CYS A 49 -4.32 -7.64 -11.69
CA CYS A 49 -3.96 -6.98 -12.94
C CYS A 49 -5.09 -6.06 -13.42
N GLU A 50 -6.34 -6.47 -13.28
CA GLU A 50 -7.50 -5.64 -13.61
C GLU A 50 -7.58 -4.40 -12.72
N ALA A 51 -7.37 -4.54 -11.40
CA ALA A 51 -7.35 -3.40 -10.48
C ALA A 51 -6.25 -2.38 -10.82
N ALA A 52 -5.07 -2.87 -11.24
CA ALA A 52 -3.99 -2.02 -11.71
C ALA A 52 -4.32 -1.37 -13.07
N TRP A 53 -4.93 -2.10 -14.00
CA TRP A 53 -5.43 -1.54 -15.26
C TRP A 53 -6.43 -0.40 -15.01
N ARG A 54 -7.38 -0.55 -14.08
CA ARG A 54 -8.31 0.53 -13.69
C ARG A 54 -7.60 1.74 -13.09
N THR A 55 -6.42 1.53 -12.49
CA THR A 55 -5.63 2.59 -11.86
C THR A 55 -4.85 3.40 -12.91
N PHE A 56 -4.17 2.71 -13.83
CA PHE A 56 -3.24 3.32 -14.79
C PHE A 56 -3.84 3.55 -16.18
N GLY A 57 -4.88 2.81 -16.56
CA GLY A 57 -5.51 2.84 -17.88
C GLY A 57 -4.75 2.06 -18.95
N VAL A 58 -3.77 1.24 -18.55
CA VAL A 58 -2.89 0.49 -19.44
C VAL A 58 -2.74 -0.95 -18.95
N PRO A 59 -2.51 -1.92 -19.85
CA PRO A 59 -2.27 -3.30 -19.43
C PRO A 59 -1.04 -3.39 -18.52
N VAL A 60 -1.03 -4.34 -17.61
CA VAL A 60 0.08 -4.58 -16.69
C VAL A 60 0.57 -6.02 -16.83
N LEU A 61 1.87 -6.21 -16.72
CA LEU A 61 2.50 -7.54 -16.64
C LEU A 61 2.81 -7.83 -15.17
N LEU A 62 2.31 -8.94 -14.65
CA LEU A 62 2.66 -9.42 -13.32
C LEU A 62 3.96 -10.22 -13.38
N GLU A 63 4.89 -9.94 -12.47
CA GLU A 63 6.05 -10.81 -12.26
C GLU A 63 5.58 -12.17 -11.70
N PRO A 64 6.13 -13.29 -12.22
CA PRO A 64 5.56 -14.62 -11.99
C PRO A 64 5.52 -15.05 -10.52
N ASP A 65 6.45 -14.53 -9.71
CA ASP A 65 6.63 -14.93 -8.32
C ASP A 65 6.20 -13.84 -7.34
N CYS A 66 5.82 -14.27 -6.12
CA CYS A 66 5.69 -13.37 -4.98
C CYS A 66 7.07 -12.77 -4.68
N PHE A 67 7.22 -11.46 -4.84
CA PHE A 67 8.49 -10.77 -4.65
C PHE A 67 8.97 -10.83 -3.20
N ALA A 68 8.06 -10.70 -2.25
CA ALA A 68 8.37 -10.85 -0.84
C ALA A 68 7.14 -11.26 -0.03
N GLN A 69 7.35 -12.12 0.95
CA GLN A 69 6.30 -12.58 1.85
C GLN A 69 6.70 -12.32 3.30
N GLY A 70 5.81 -11.64 4.03
CA GLY A 70 5.88 -11.53 5.48
C GLY A 70 4.72 -12.24 6.14
N VAL A 71 4.72 -12.25 7.48
CA VAL A 71 3.66 -12.88 8.29
C VAL A 71 2.26 -12.41 7.88
N PHE A 72 2.11 -11.12 7.59
CA PHE A 72 0.82 -10.49 7.39
C PHE A 72 0.53 -9.97 5.99
N ASN A 73 1.53 -9.86 5.13
CA ASN A 73 1.34 -9.35 3.77
C ASN A 73 2.28 -10.05 2.81
N GLU A 74 1.82 -10.18 1.57
CA GLU A 74 2.60 -10.60 0.41
C GLU A 74 2.76 -9.39 -0.52
N LEU A 75 3.88 -9.33 -1.22
CA LEU A 75 4.23 -8.26 -2.15
C LEU A 75 4.41 -8.85 -3.55
N TYR A 76 3.71 -8.27 -4.51
CA TYR A 76 3.81 -8.59 -5.92
C TYR A 76 4.33 -7.37 -6.69
N ILE A 77 5.04 -7.61 -7.79
CA ILE A 77 5.50 -6.54 -8.68
C ILE A 77 4.75 -6.61 -9.99
N LEU A 78 4.19 -5.46 -10.38
CA LEU A 78 3.53 -5.24 -11.66
C LEU A 78 4.38 -4.30 -12.51
N ARG A 79 4.41 -4.55 -13.82
CA ARG A 79 5.02 -3.70 -14.83
C ARG A 79 3.96 -3.15 -15.78
N PRO A 80 3.52 -1.91 -15.58
CA PRO A 80 2.65 -1.23 -16.52
C PRO A 80 3.25 -1.22 -17.93
N GLN A 81 2.44 -1.52 -18.92
CA GLN A 81 2.84 -1.58 -20.33
C GLN A 81 2.44 -0.29 -21.05
N SER A 82 3.23 0.12 -22.04
CA SER A 82 2.92 1.26 -22.91
C SER A 82 1.94 0.82 -24.01
N PRO A 83 0.95 1.64 -24.41
CA PRO A 83 1.20 2.97 -24.96
C PRO A 83 0.68 4.09 -24.06
N VAL A 84 1.60 4.88 -23.53
CA VAL A 84 1.32 6.11 -22.79
C VAL A 84 0.50 7.06 -23.67
N ALA A 85 -0.72 7.40 -23.25
CA ALA A 85 -1.39 8.60 -23.76
C ALA A 85 -0.45 9.81 -23.54
N PRO A 86 -0.25 10.69 -24.54
CA PRO A 86 0.75 11.75 -24.45
C PRO A 86 0.54 12.60 -23.17
N GLY A 87 1.57 12.66 -22.33
CA GLY A 87 1.58 13.47 -21.10
C GLY A 87 1.38 12.73 -19.77
N LYS A 88 1.28 11.39 -19.74
CA LYS A 88 1.29 10.61 -18.48
C LYS A 88 2.60 9.84 -18.28
N GLU A 89 3.43 10.27 -17.33
CA GLU A 89 4.56 9.45 -16.89
C GLU A 89 4.04 8.20 -16.15
N LEU A 90 4.44 7.03 -16.63
CA LEU A 90 4.05 5.74 -16.08
C LEU A 90 5.25 5.15 -15.33
N PRO A 91 5.08 4.62 -14.11
CA PRO A 91 6.17 3.98 -13.40
C PRO A 91 6.61 2.69 -14.12
N GLU A 92 7.91 2.45 -14.21
CA GLU A 92 8.48 1.21 -14.75
C GLU A 92 8.00 -0.02 -13.96
N LYS A 93 7.93 0.13 -12.63
CA LYS A 93 7.55 -0.92 -11.69
C LYS A 93 6.61 -0.37 -10.62
N VAL A 94 5.63 -1.19 -10.27
CA VAL A 94 4.63 -0.91 -9.24
C VAL A 94 4.64 -2.08 -8.27
N ALA A 95 4.65 -1.77 -6.98
CA ALA A 95 4.53 -2.76 -5.93
C ALA A 95 3.08 -2.87 -5.48
N VAL A 96 2.60 -4.10 -5.27
CA VAL A 96 1.27 -4.38 -4.76
C VAL A 96 1.37 -5.18 -3.48
N ARG A 97 0.94 -4.58 -2.38
CA ARG A 97 0.89 -5.23 -1.07
C ARG A 97 -0.49 -5.82 -0.85
N ILE A 98 -0.58 -7.13 -0.63
CA ILE A 98 -1.82 -7.86 -0.38
C ILE A 98 -1.81 -8.40 1.05
N ALA A 99 -2.88 -8.17 1.81
CA ALA A 99 -3.04 -8.65 3.18
C ALA A 99 -3.23 -10.17 3.23
N ARG A 100 -2.52 -10.90 4.07
CA ARG A 100 -2.77 -12.34 4.33
C ARG A 100 -3.99 -12.52 5.23
N GLU A 101 -4.61 -13.70 5.19
CA GLU A 101 -5.90 -14.00 5.86
C GLU A 101 -5.90 -13.61 7.34
N ASP A 102 -4.80 -13.87 8.07
CA ASP A 102 -4.68 -13.56 9.50
C ASP A 102 -4.78 -12.07 9.83
N LYS A 103 -4.45 -11.17 8.88
CA LYS A 103 -4.52 -9.71 9.05
C LYS A 103 -5.74 -9.09 8.37
N ALA A 104 -6.50 -9.85 7.59
CA ALA A 104 -7.51 -9.30 6.69
C ALA A 104 -8.66 -8.58 7.45
N LYS A 105 -8.88 -8.93 8.72
CA LYS A 105 -10.04 -8.51 9.52
C LYS A 105 -10.10 -7.02 9.92
N SER A 106 -9.04 -6.23 9.71
CA SER A 106 -8.99 -4.83 10.20
C SER A 106 -8.82 -3.81 9.08
N THR A 107 -9.95 -3.33 8.58
CA THR A 107 -10.09 -2.26 7.56
C THR A 107 -9.40 -0.97 7.99
N CYS A 108 -9.51 -0.58 9.27
CA CYS A 108 -8.89 0.65 9.79
C CYS A 108 -7.36 0.62 9.72
N ILE A 109 -6.72 -0.50 10.06
CA ILE A 109 -5.26 -0.62 10.01
C ILE A 109 -4.75 -0.34 8.58
N LYS A 110 -5.48 -0.81 7.56
CA LYS A 110 -5.10 -0.61 6.16
C LYS A 110 -5.25 0.83 5.72
N ALA A 111 -6.37 1.46 6.07
CA ALA A 111 -6.58 2.87 5.78
C ALA A 111 -5.58 3.77 6.51
N CYS A 112 -5.25 3.47 7.77
CA CYS A 112 -4.20 4.18 8.52
C CYS A 112 -2.82 4.01 7.86
N GLN A 113 -2.47 2.82 7.35
CA GLN A 113 -1.20 2.63 6.63
C GLN A 113 -1.09 3.53 5.40
N VAL A 114 -2.16 3.62 4.61
CA VAL A 114 -2.24 4.55 3.47
C VAL A 114 -2.10 5.99 3.94
N ALA A 115 -2.82 6.35 5.01
CA ALA A 115 -2.79 7.69 5.55
C ALA A 115 -1.38 8.10 6.01
N THR A 116 -0.68 7.22 6.72
CA THR A 116 0.69 7.46 7.19
C THR A 116 1.65 7.65 6.01
N MET A 117 1.56 6.83 4.96
CA MET A 117 2.45 6.98 3.80
C MET A 117 2.28 8.33 3.10
N VAL A 118 1.04 8.79 2.93
CA VAL A 118 0.77 10.12 2.35
C VAL A 118 1.30 11.22 3.27
N TYR A 119 1.00 11.14 4.57
CA TYR A 119 1.43 12.15 5.53
C TYR A 119 2.96 12.29 5.60
N VAL A 120 3.68 11.18 5.74
CA VAL A 120 5.15 11.18 5.78
C VAL A 120 5.75 11.75 4.51
N LYS A 121 5.16 11.43 3.35
CA LYS A 121 5.61 11.96 2.06
C LYS A 121 5.44 13.47 1.94
N GLU A 122 4.36 14.01 2.47
CA GLU A 122 4.07 15.46 2.41
C GLU A 122 4.91 16.28 3.39
N HIS A 123 5.32 15.67 4.52
CA HIS A 123 5.94 16.40 5.63
C HIS A 123 7.42 16.09 5.84
N THR A 124 8.01 15.19 5.05
CA THR A 124 9.42 14.79 5.20
C THR A 124 10.08 14.57 3.83
N SER A 125 11.41 14.57 3.81
CA SER A 125 12.22 14.16 2.66
C SER A 125 12.47 12.65 2.61
N ILE A 126 11.89 11.87 3.54
CA ILE A 126 12.10 10.43 3.61
C ILE A 126 11.37 9.77 2.43
N PRO A 127 12.07 8.93 1.63
CA PRO A 127 11.44 8.26 0.51
C PRO A 127 10.47 7.19 1.01
N VAL A 128 9.18 7.44 0.81
CA VAL A 128 8.11 6.47 1.06
C VAL A 128 7.33 6.17 -0.23
N PRO A 129 6.70 4.99 -0.34
CA PRO A 129 5.92 4.64 -1.52
C PRO A 129 4.78 5.64 -1.78
N THR A 130 4.60 6.03 -3.04
CA THR A 130 3.42 6.75 -3.50
C THR A 130 2.28 5.77 -3.62
N VAL A 131 1.20 5.95 -2.87
CA VAL A 131 0.01 5.11 -3.02
C VAL A 131 -0.80 5.60 -4.22
N TYR A 132 -1.03 4.72 -5.20
CA TYR A 132 -1.85 5.03 -6.36
C TYR A 132 -3.32 4.66 -6.12
N ALA A 133 -3.54 3.46 -5.61
CA ALA A 133 -4.87 2.93 -5.32
C ALA A 133 -4.83 1.92 -4.18
N TYR A 134 -5.96 1.72 -3.51
CA TYR A 134 -6.08 0.71 -2.46
C TYR A 134 -7.53 0.22 -2.30
N CYS A 135 -7.70 -1.00 -1.80
CA CYS A 135 -8.97 -1.57 -1.38
C CYS A 135 -8.82 -2.20 0.01
N THR A 136 -9.70 -1.84 0.94
CA THR A 136 -9.65 -2.30 2.33
C THR A 136 -10.59 -3.46 2.62
N GLU A 137 -11.55 -3.72 1.73
CA GLU A 137 -12.56 -4.74 1.91
C GLU A 137 -12.01 -6.12 1.53
N GLU A 138 -12.38 -7.16 2.26
CA GLU A 138 -12.06 -8.55 1.88
C GLU A 138 -12.92 -9.03 0.71
N GLN A 139 -14.18 -8.58 0.66
CA GLN A 139 -15.13 -8.93 -0.39
C GLN A 139 -14.91 -8.07 -1.64
N ASN A 140 -13.74 -8.22 -2.25
CA ASN A 140 -13.39 -7.55 -3.50
C ASN A 140 -13.04 -8.59 -4.58
N SER A 141 -12.85 -8.18 -5.83
CA SER A 141 -12.54 -9.08 -6.94
C SER A 141 -11.26 -9.91 -6.74
N VAL A 142 -10.26 -9.35 -6.04
CA VAL A 142 -8.99 -9.98 -5.64
C VAL A 142 -9.18 -10.95 -4.45
N GLY A 143 -10.25 -10.77 -3.67
CA GLY A 143 -10.60 -11.56 -2.49
C GLY A 143 -9.84 -11.20 -1.20
N ARG A 144 -8.94 -10.20 -1.26
CA ARG A 144 -8.07 -9.79 -0.15
C ARG A 144 -7.82 -8.27 -0.20
N PRO A 145 -7.71 -7.58 0.94
CA PRO A 145 -7.34 -6.16 0.96
C PRO A 145 -5.96 -5.92 0.33
N PHE A 146 -5.82 -4.87 -0.47
CA PHE A 146 -4.59 -4.58 -1.20
C PHE A 146 -4.28 -3.07 -1.30
N ILE A 147 -3.00 -2.77 -1.54
CA ILE A 147 -2.49 -1.42 -1.79
C ILE A 147 -1.58 -1.47 -3.02
N ILE A 148 -1.88 -0.67 -4.04
CA ILE A 148 -1.07 -0.46 -5.25
C ILE A 148 -0.24 0.81 -5.03
N MET A 149 1.08 0.68 -5.07
CA MET A 149 2.00 1.77 -4.72
C MET A 149 3.27 1.76 -5.55
N SER A 150 3.99 2.88 -5.60
CA SER A 150 5.27 2.97 -6.31
C SER A 150 6.29 2.01 -5.70
N PHE A 151 7.11 1.40 -6.54
CA PHE A 151 8.28 0.67 -6.08
C PHE A 151 9.33 1.66 -5.56
N VAL A 152 9.84 1.46 -4.35
CA VAL A 152 10.93 2.28 -3.79
C VAL A 152 12.22 1.47 -3.87
N PRO A 153 13.20 1.87 -4.70
CA PRO A 153 14.46 1.16 -4.79
C PRO A 153 15.25 1.36 -3.49
N GLY A 154 15.90 0.31 -3.02
CA GLY A 154 16.70 0.37 -1.80
C GLY A 154 17.28 -0.98 -1.44
N VAL A 155 18.18 -0.94 -0.45
CA VAL A 155 18.84 -2.12 0.11
C VAL A 155 18.46 -2.25 1.57
N CYS A 156 18.14 -3.47 2.01
CA CYS A 156 17.91 -3.73 3.42
C CYS A 156 19.25 -3.66 4.17
N ILE A 157 19.36 -2.71 5.09
CA ILE A 157 20.58 -2.45 5.86
C ILE A 157 21.04 -3.70 6.62
N TYR A 158 20.10 -4.43 7.23
CA TYR A 158 20.41 -5.61 8.05
C TYR A 158 21.11 -6.72 7.26
N THR A 159 20.67 -6.97 6.02
CA THR A 159 21.14 -8.16 5.28
C THR A 159 22.34 -7.90 4.38
N GLN A 160 22.65 -6.63 4.05
CA GLN A 160 23.60 -6.35 2.97
C GLN A 160 24.65 -5.28 3.28
N GLN A 161 24.48 -4.44 4.32
CA GLN A 161 25.33 -3.23 4.40
C GLN A 161 25.73 -2.80 5.82
N TRP A 162 25.05 -3.25 6.89
CA TRP A 162 25.35 -2.72 8.21
C TRP A 162 26.81 -2.93 8.64
N ASP A 163 27.35 -4.13 8.46
CA ASP A 163 28.71 -4.44 8.91
C ASP A 163 29.75 -3.67 8.09
N ASP A 164 29.52 -3.55 6.78
CA ASP A 164 30.42 -2.89 5.82
C ASP A 164 30.33 -1.35 5.84
N LEU A 165 29.31 -0.78 6.46
CA LEU A 165 29.19 0.66 6.62
C LEU A 165 30.30 1.19 7.54
N ASN A 166 31.02 2.22 7.07
CA ASN A 166 31.99 2.92 7.89
C ASN A 166 31.32 3.59 9.11
N LEU A 167 32.11 3.90 10.13
CA LEU A 167 31.61 4.45 11.37
C LEU A 167 30.92 5.81 11.17
N ASP A 168 31.44 6.66 10.28
CA ASP A 168 30.84 7.97 10.00
C ASP A 168 29.43 7.86 9.42
N CYS A 169 29.18 6.89 8.55
CA CYS A 169 27.85 6.60 8.02
C CYS A 169 26.90 6.07 9.10
N LYS A 170 27.41 5.25 10.02
CA LYS A 170 26.64 4.73 11.17
C LYS A 170 26.26 5.83 12.17
N LEU A 171 27.15 6.82 12.34
CA LEU A 171 26.97 7.91 13.29
C LEU A 171 26.31 9.16 12.69
N ARG A 172 26.12 9.21 11.36
CA ARG A 172 25.49 10.34 10.68
C ARG A 172 24.06 10.53 11.19
N THR A 173 23.90 11.47 12.09
CA THR A 173 22.62 12.02 12.50
C THR A 173 22.25 13.10 11.49
N ASN A 174 21.03 13.04 10.95
CA ASN A 174 20.51 14.14 10.14
C ASN A 174 20.42 15.36 11.07
N ALA A 175 21.38 16.28 10.96
CA ALA A 175 21.21 17.63 11.46
C ALA A 175 20.05 18.25 10.68
N VAL A 176 18.89 18.30 11.31
CA VAL A 176 17.71 19.07 10.87
C VAL A 176 17.86 20.48 11.41
#